data_AF-A0A838WFL7-F1
#
_entry.id   AF-A0A838WFL7-F1
#
_cell.length_a   1.000
_cell.length_b   1.000
_cell.length_c   1.000
_cell.angle_alpha   90.00
_cell.angle_beta   90.00
_cell.angle_gamma   90.00
#
_symmetry.space_group_name_H-M   'P 1'
#
loop_
_entity.id
_entity.type
_entity.pdbx_description
1 polymer ?
#
loop_
_entity_poly.entity_id
_entity_poly.type
_entity_poly.pdbx_seq_one_letter_code
_entity_poly.pdbx_strand_id
1 'polypeptide(L)'
;TNLVYTFTRTGPTTNTLAVNYTIGGTATNGSDYNNIGTSVTFAAGSSTATVTVDPRPDTIGERDETVTLTVTSGSGYTVGTNGVVTAVITNADEILDDVRKNPSVFMGKIRDYDGNDLGGSSNWKHIGDADVQGDGDIESIFVNPLIERWATVGVVNNFVNFSNHGQGGDTRVVGIYIDPTLKDRPENIGGPFDSQRRFQNDLRIDNLRLLSAA
;
A
#
# COMPACT_ATOMS: atom_id res chain seq x y z
N THR A 1 3.46 12.37 -5.14
CA THR A 1 3.69 13.71 -5.74
C THR A 1 4.93 14.33 -5.14
N ASN A 2 5.69 15.10 -5.90
CA ASN A 2 6.91 15.74 -5.41
C ASN A 2 6.59 16.82 -4.38
N LEU A 3 7.43 16.93 -3.36
CA LEU A 3 7.39 17.99 -2.37
C LEU A 3 8.44 19.04 -2.75
N VAL A 4 8.04 20.31 -2.82
CA VAL A 4 8.95 21.39 -3.24
C VAL A 4 9.18 22.35 -2.08
N TYR A 5 10.39 22.32 -1.53
CA TYR A 5 10.85 23.29 -0.54
C TYR A 5 11.35 24.53 -1.26
N THR A 6 10.70 25.66 -1.01
CA THR A 6 11.11 26.95 -1.57
C THR A 6 11.83 27.76 -0.51
N PHE A 7 13.11 28.05 -0.76
CA PHE A 7 13.93 28.94 0.05
C PHE A 7 13.83 30.34 -0.51
N THR A 8 13.69 31.33 0.37
CA THR A 8 13.68 32.74 0.00
C THR A 8 14.85 33.46 0.68
N ARG A 9 15.42 34.44 0.00
CA ARG A 9 16.40 35.38 0.58
C ARG A 9 15.95 36.81 0.38
N THR A 10 16.25 37.64 1.36
CA THR A 10 16.08 39.10 1.31
C THR A 10 17.45 39.78 1.28
N GLY A 11 17.49 41.05 0.87
CA GLY A 11 18.75 41.80 0.71
C GLY A 11 19.41 41.58 -0.65
N PRO A 12 20.75 41.79 -0.76
CA PRO A 12 21.45 41.74 -2.04
C PRO A 12 21.42 40.35 -2.70
N THR A 13 21.02 40.31 -3.97
CA THR A 13 21.00 39.07 -4.78
C THR A 13 22.13 38.99 -5.80
N THR A 14 23.02 39.98 -5.84
CA THR A 14 24.05 40.13 -6.90
C THR A 14 24.99 38.93 -7.00
N ASN A 15 25.31 38.28 -5.87
CA ASN A 15 26.18 37.11 -5.81
C ASN A 15 25.37 35.83 -5.60
N THR A 16 25.96 34.70 -6.00
CA THR A 16 25.48 33.39 -5.59
C THR A 16 25.57 33.23 -4.07
N LEU A 17 24.69 32.42 -3.50
CA LEU A 17 24.69 32.14 -2.07
C LEU A 17 24.32 30.67 -1.84
N ALA A 18 25.23 29.90 -1.24
CA ALA A 18 24.93 28.56 -0.76
C ALA A 18 24.36 28.64 0.66
N VAL A 19 23.19 28.05 0.86
CA VAL A 19 22.50 27.99 2.15
C VAL A 19 22.44 26.54 2.60
N ASN A 20 22.98 26.26 3.78
CA ASN A 20 23.01 24.91 4.35
C ASN A 20 21.71 24.62 5.11
N TYR A 21 21.32 23.34 5.10
CA TYR A 21 20.21 22.83 5.89
C TYR A 21 20.48 21.41 6.37
N THR A 22 19.78 21.02 7.43
CA THR A 22 19.71 19.63 7.90
C THR A 22 18.42 18.99 7.41
N ILE A 23 18.46 17.67 7.23
CA ILE A 23 17.33 16.83 6.83
C ILE A 23 16.94 15.98 8.04
N GLY A 24 15.64 15.88 8.29
CA GLY A 24 15.06 15.01 9.32
C GLY A 24 13.66 14.56 8.91
N GLY A 25 12.88 14.12 9.89
CA GLY A 25 11.58 13.51 9.69
C GLY A 25 11.66 11.99 9.85
N THR A 26 10.62 11.29 9.41
CA THR A 26 10.55 9.82 9.45
C THR A 26 11.04 9.18 8.16
N ALA A 27 10.88 9.87 7.02
CA ALA A 27 11.36 9.41 5.73
C ALA A 27 12.89 9.53 5.62
N THR A 28 13.51 8.48 5.09
CA THR A 28 14.95 8.26 4.93
C THR A 28 15.43 8.74 3.56
N ASN A 29 16.38 9.69 3.56
CA ASN A 29 16.99 10.22 2.34
C ASN A 29 17.71 9.14 1.53
N GLY A 30 17.31 8.96 0.28
CA GLY A 30 17.87 7.95 -0.62
C GLY A 30 17.21 6.56 -0.54
N SER A 31 16.31 6.33 0.42
CA SER A 31 15.41 5.17 0.48
C SER A 31 14.03 5.56 -0.05
N ASP A 32 13.34 6.43 0.69
CA ASP A 32 11.91 6.71 0.49
C ASP A 32 11.69 7.87 -0.50
N TYR A 33 12.77 8.60 -0.78
CA TYR A 33 12.85 9.60 -1.85
C TYR A 33 14.26 9.67 -2.44
N ASN A 34 14.35 10.24 -3.65
CA ASN A 34 15.63 10.46 -4.32
C ASN A 34 16.59 11.30 -3.47
N ASN A 35 17.86 10.90 -3.43
CA ASN A 35 18.85 11.55 -2.56
C ASN A 35 18.96 13.05 -2.83
N ILE A 36 18.68 13.86 -1.82
CA ILE A 36 18.92 15.31 -1.83
C ILE A 36 20.22 15.63 -1.06
N GLY A 37 20.88 16.73 -1.44
CA GLY A 37 22.03 17.26 -0.70
C GLY A 37 21.62 17.98 0.59
N THR A 38 22.58 18.59 1.28
CA THR A 38 22.38 19.36 2.53
C THR A 38 22.57 20.86 2.34
N SER A 39 22.49 21.34 1.10
CA SER A 39 22.61 22.76 0.77
C SER A 39 21.84 23.09 -0.51
N VAL A 40 21.32 24.30 -0.58
CA VAL A 40 20.69 24.87 -1.77
C VAL A 40 21.45 26.13 -2.20
N THR A 41 21.58 26.36 -3.51
CA THR A 41 22.27 27.54 -4.02
C THR A 41 21.28 28.51 -4.66
N PHE A 42 21.25 29.74 -4.15
CA PHE A 42 20.66 30.87 -4.84
C PHE A 42 21.61 31.30 -5.96
N ALA A 43 21.12 31.28 -7.20
CA ALA A 43 21.85 31.86 -8.32
C ALA A 43 21.98 33.38 -8.16
N ALA A 44 23.01 33.96 -8.79
CA ALA A 44 23.12 35.42 -8.90
C ALA A 44 21.86 36.00 -9.55
N GLY A 45 21.34 37.09 -8.97
CA GLY A 45 20.07 37.71 -9.34
C GLY A 45 18.81 37.05 -8.76
N SER A 46 18.86 35.80 -8.29
CA SER A 46 17.66 35.10 -7.78
C SER A 46 17.41 35.36 -6.30
N SER A 47 16.17 35.64 -5.91
CA SER A 47 15.73 35.69 -4.51
C SER A 47 15.12 34.37 -4.03
N THR A 48 15.00 33.38 -4.90
CA THR A 48 14.47 32.05 -4.59
C THR A 48 15.42 30.93 -5.01
N ALA A 49 15.35 29.81 -4.32
CA ALA A 49 15.96 28.55 -4.71
C ALA A 49 15.09 27.40 -4.20
N THR A 50 15.14 26.25 -4.87
CA THR A 50 14.26 25.12 -4.52
C THR A 50 15.06 23.85 -4.26
N VAL A 51 14.53 23.04 -3.36
CA VAL A 51 14.91 21.63 -3.18
C VAL A 51 13.66 20.80 -3.44
N THR A 52 13.76 19.90 -4.41
CA THR A 52 12.68 18.98 -4.75
C THR A 52 12.94 17.64 -4.08
N VAL A 53 11.97 17.19 -3.28
CA VAL A 53 11.91 15.84 -2.73
C VAL A 53 10.99 15.04 -3.65
N ASP A 54 11.52 13.97 -4.21
CA ASP A 54 10.85 13.12 -5.19
C ASP A 54 10.67 11.72 -4.57
N PRO A 55 9.48 11.40 -4.02
CA PRO A 55 9.20 10.12 -3.38
C PRO A 55 9.42 8.94 -4.32
N ARG A 56 9.92 7.83 -3.79
CA ARG A 56 10.10 6.58 -4.54
C ARG A 56 8.92 5.65 -4.25
N PRO A 57 8.20 5.17 -5.28
CA PRO A 57 7.21 4.14 -5.08
C PRO A 57 7.91 2.80 -4.85
N ASP A 58 7.42 2.02 -3.89
CA ASP A 58 7.77 0.62 -3.74
C ASP A 58 6.52 -0.23 -3.42
N THR A 59 6.73 -1.44 -2.90
CA THR A 59 5.66 -2.40 -2.56
C THR A 59 5.65 -2.76 -1.08
N ILE A 60 6.45 -2.08 -0.27
CA ILE A 60 6.49 -2.27 1.18
C ILE A 60 5.47 -1.32 1.75
N GLY A 61 4.48 -1.88 2.45
CA GLY A 61 3.45 -1.07 3.08
C GLY A 61 4.00 -0.15 4.17
N GLU A 62 3.85 1.16 3.97
CA GLU A 62 4.34 2.18 4.90
C GLU A 62 3.26 3.20 5.28
N ARG A 63 3.45 3.91 6.40
CA ARG A 63 2.52 4.99 6.79
C ARG A 63 2.98 6.29 6.15
N ASP A 64 2.12 7.32 6.21
CA ASP A 64 2.52 8.68 5.88
C ASP A 64 3.82 9.04 6.62
N GLU A 65 4.80 9.50 5.85
CA GLU A 65 6.11 9.85 6.35
C GLU A 65 6.37 11.34 6.25
N THR A 66 7.25 11.85 7.09
CA THR A 66 7.62 13.27 7.10
C THR A 66 9.02 13.46 6.56
N VAL A 67 9.21 14.51 5.77
CA VAL A 67 10.51 15.11 5.51
C VAL A 67 10.53 16.46 6.19
N THR A 68 11.61 16.78 6.89
CA THR A 68 11.79 18.10 7.51
C THR A 68 13.11 18.73 7.07
N LEU A 69 13.07 20.01 6.67
CA LEU A 69 14.28 20.79 6.43
C LEU A 69 14.42 21.90 7.48
N THR A 70 15.63 22.07 8.02
CA THR A 70 15.97 23.19 8.91
C THR A 70 17.20 23.91 8.39
N VAL A 71 17.05 25.20 8.07
CA VAL A 71 18.18 26.04 7.65
C VAL A 71 19.15 26.20 8.82
N THR A 72 20.43 25.89 8.58
CA THR A 72 21.48 26.05 9.59
C THR A 72 22.28 27.32 9.34
N SER A 73 22.94 27.83 10.39
CA SER A 73 23.88 28.95 10.25
C SER A 73 24.98 28.65 9.22
N GLY A 74 25.43 29.68 8.52
CA GLY A 74 26.50 29.57 7.53
C GLY A 74 27.15 30.93 7.26
N SER A 75 28.01 30.98 6.25
CA SER A 75 28.70 32.21 5.86
C SER A 75 27.87 33.03 4.88
N GLY A 76 27.81 34.35 5.06
CA GLY A 76 27.17 35.26 4.12
C GLY A 76 25.65 35.36 4.25
N TYR A 77 25.04 34.76 5.28
CA TYR A 77 23.61 34.90 5.56
C TYR A 77 23.29 34.76 7.05
N THR A 78 22.17 35.34 7.45
CA THR A 78 21.53 35.10 8.75
C THR A 78 20.26 34.29 8.52
N VAL A 79 20.00 33.31 9.37
CA VAL A 79 18.79 32.49 9.27
C VAL A 79 17.58 33.35 9.62
N GLY A 80 16.65 33.50 8.67
CA GLY A 80 15.42 34.28 8.88
C GLY A 80 14.32 33.48 9.58
N THR A 81 14.19 32.20 9.25
CA THR A 81 13.23 31.27 9.88
C THR A 81 14.00 30.22 10.67
N ASN A 82 13.93 30.28 12.00
CA ASN A 82 14.57 29.29 12.88
C ASN A 82 13.73 28.01 13.07
N GLY A 83 12.64 27.85 12.33
CA GLY A 83 11.71 26.72 12.46
C GLY A 83 12.04 25.56 11.51
N VAL A 84 11.59 24.37 11.89
CA VAL A 84 11.45 23.22 11.00
C VAL A 84 10.36 23.52 9.97
N VAL A 85 10.66 23.26 8.69
CA VAL A 85 9.64 23.16 7.64
C VAL A 85 9.39 21.68 7.39
N THR A 86 8.15 21.24 7.57
CA THR A 86 7.73 19.85 7.40
C THR A 86 6.87 19.71 6.14
N ALA A 87 7.11 18.65 5.37
CA ALA A 87 6.21 18.17 4.34
C ALA A 87 5.96 16.67 4.53
N VAL A 88 4.82 16.19 4.06
CA VAL A 88 4.37 14.80 4.22
C VAL A 88 4.46 14.08 2.88
N ILE A 89 5.14 12.94 2.87
CA ILE A 89 5.00 11.91 1.83
C ILE A 89 3.78 11.08 2.23
N THR A 90 2.72 11.17 1.45
CA THR A 90 1.49 10.41 1.70
C THR A 90 1.68 8.95 1.28
N ASN A 91 1.26 8.03 2.15
CA ASN A 91 1.19 6.61 1.86
C ASN A 91 0.35 6.35 0.59
N ALA A 92 0.84 5.43 -0.25
CA ALA A 92 0.14 4.96 -1.44
C ALA A 92 -0.33 3.50 -1.33
N ASP A 93 0.06 2.80 -0.27
CA ASP A 93 -0.23 1.39 -0.06
C ASP A 93 -1.59 1.16 0.60
N GLU A 94 -2.17 0.00 0.33
CA GLU A 94 -3.48 -0.34 0.89
C GLU A 94 -3.39 -0.78 2.35
N ILE A 95 -4.07 -0.04 3.22
CA ILE A 95 -4.21 -0.40 4.64
C ILE A 95 -5.46 -1.26 4.82
N LEU A 96 -5.37 -2.33 5.60
CA LEU A 96 -6.47 -3.28 5.77
C LEU A 96 -7.77 -2.66 6.29
N ASP A 97 -7.67 -1.71 7.21
CA ASP A 97 -8.83 -1.04 7.77
C ASP A 97 -9.64 -0.30 6.68
N ASP A 98 -8.96 0.30 5.70
CA ASP A 98 -9.62 0.94 4.56
C ASP A 98 -10.23 -0.10 3.62
N VAL A 99 -9.53 -1.22 3.39
CA VAL A 99 -10.05 -2.35 2.60
C VAL A 99 -11.30 -2.95 3.26
N ARG A 100 -11.33 -3.10 4.59
CA ARG A 100 -12.50 -3.61 5.32
C ARG A 100 -13.68 -2.65 5.28
N LYS A 101 -13.44 -1.34 5.43
CA LYS A 101 -14.48 -0.30 5.42
C LYS A 101 -15.06 -0.07 4.03
N ASN A 102 -14.22 -0.07 3.00
CA ASN A 102 -14.60 0.27 1.63
C ASN A 102 -14.09 -0.76 0.61
N PRO A 103 -14.39 -2.07 0.77
CA PRO A 103 -13.78 -3.13 -0.03
C PRO A 103 -14.03 -2.98 -1.52
N SER A 104 -15.17 -2.43 -1.92
CA SER A 104 -15.48 -2.20 -3.34
C SER A 104 -14.47 -1.26 -4.04
N VAL A 105 -13.75 -0.40 -3.31
CA VAL A 105 -12.71 0.48 -3.88
C VAL A 105 -11.43 -0.31 -4.20
N PHE A 106 -11.10 -1.31 -3.39
CA PHE A 106 -9.80 -1.99 -3.42
C PHE A 106 -9.86 -3.36 -4.10
N MET A 107 -10.95 -4.09 -3.88
CA MET A 107 -11.10 -5.50 -4.28
C MET A 107 -11.21 -5.72 -5.80
N GLY A 108 -11.21 -4.67 -6.62
CA GLY A 108 -10.96 -4.82 -8.06
C GLY A 108 -9.52 -5.25 -8.39
N LYS A 109 -8.58 -5.10 -7.44
CA LYS A 109 -7.16 -5.48 -7.58
C LYS A 109 -6.91 -6.96 -7.28
N ILE A 110 -7.85 -7.64 -6.62
CA ILE A 110 -7.64 -9.02 -6.20
C ILE A 110 -7.63 -9.97 -7.41
N ARG A 111 -6.79 -11.01 -7.32
CA ARG A 111 -6.62 -12.05 -8.34
C ARG A 111 -6.88 -13.42 -7.74
N ASP A 112 -7.15 -14.42 -8.59
CA ASP A 112 -7.11 -15.82 -8.14
C ASP A 112 -5.66 -16.33 -8.04
N TYR A 113 -5.49 -17.59 -7.64
CA TYR A 113 -4.18 -18.22 -7.48
C TYR A 113 -3.30 -18.14 -8.74
N ASP A 114 -3.91 -18.23 -9.93
CA ASP A 114 -3.22 -18.21 -11.22
C ASP A 114 -3.03 -16.79 -11.78
N GLY A 115 -3.47 -15.75 -11.05
CA GLY A 115 -3.34 -14.34 -11.43
C GLY A 115 -4.48 -13.82 -12.31
N ASN A 116 -5.57 -14.57 -12.48
CA ASN A 116 -6.73 -14.13 -13.27
C ASN A 116 -7.51 -13.02 -12.54
N ASP A 117 -8.01 -12.05 -13.31
CA ASP A 117 -8.85 -10.97 -12.80
C ASP A 117 -10.30 -11.44 -12.59
N LEU A 118 -10.54 -12.03 -11.42
CA LEU A 118 -11.87 -12.50 -10.98
C LEU A 118 -12.44 -11.67 -9.82
N GLY A 119 -11.78 -10.56 -9.49
CA GLY A 119 -12.12 -9.70 -8.36
C GLY A 119 -13.37 -8.87 -8.59
N GLY A 120 -13.43 -8.13 -9.71
CA GLY A 120 -14.50 -7.17 -9.95
C GLY A 120 -14.51 -5.99 -8.95
N SER A 121 -15.05 -4.84 -9.37
CA SER A 121 -14.88 -3.56 -8.66
C SER A 121 -16.07 -3.12 -7.80
N SER A 122 -17.00 -4.01 -7.45
CA SER A 122 -18.19 -3.60 -6.67
C SER A 122 -18.77 -4.73 -5.84
N ASN A 123 -19.54 -4.40 -4.79
CA ASN A 123 -20.35 -5.31 -3.97
C ASN A 123 -19.58 -6.30 -3.09
N TRP A 124 -18.27 -6.14 -2.98
CA TRP A 124 -17.50 -6.79 -1.94
C TRP A 124 -17.95 -6.33 -0.56
N LYS A 125 -17.99 -7.25 0.40
CA LYS A 125 -18.31 -7.02 1.81
C LYS A 125 -17.37 -7.83 2.68
N HIS A 126 -16.78 -7.20 3.70
CA HIS A 126 -16.08 -7.92 4.77
C HIS A 126 -17.11 -8.65 5.63
N ILE A 127 -16.84 -9.92 5.97
CA ILE A 127 -17.75 -10.76 6.76
C ILE A 127 -17.13 -11.31 8.04
N GLY A 128 -15.83 -11.16 8.22
CA GLY A 128 -15.11 -11.67 9.38
C GLY A 128 -13.67 -11.98 9.04
N ASP A 129 -12.98 -12.58 10.00
CA ASP A 129 -11.57 -12.89 9.93
C ASP A 129 -11.34 -14.32 10.41
N ALA A 130 -10.49 -15.07 9.71
CA ALA A 130 -10.07 -16.41 10.12
C ALA A 130 -8.72 -16.74 9.50
N ASP A 131 -7.97 -17.63 10.14
CA ASP A 131 -6.82 -18.30 9.54
C ASP A 131 -7.35 -19.37 8.56
N VAL A 132 -7.46 -19.00 7.28
CA VAL A 132 -8.10 -19.83 6.26
C VAL A 132 -7.15 -20.90 5.72
N GLN A 133 -5.84 -20.64 5.76
CA GLN A 133 -4.80 -21.54 5.25
C GLN A 133 -3.99 -22.25 6.33
N GLY A 134 -4.28 -22.05 7.61
CA GLY A 134 -3.73 -22.77 8.75
C GLY A 134 -2.23 -22.55 8.95
N ASP A 135 -1.70 -21.39 8.56
CA ASP A 135 -0.29 -21.04 8.73
C ASP A 135 -0.02 -20.17 9.96
N GLY A 136 -1.08 -19.77 10.66
CA GLY A 136 -1.03 -18.95 11.87
C GLY A 136 -1.23 -17.46 11.61
N ASP A 137 -1.32 -17.03 10.35
CA ASP A 137 -1.75 -15.69 9.99
C ASP A 137 -3.28 -15.64 9.88
N ILE A 138 -3.89 -14.48 10.18
CA ILE A 138 -5.34 -14.30 10.13
C ILE A 138 -5.68 -13.44 8.91
N GLU A 139 -6.54 -13.97 8.05
CA GLU A 139 -7.01 -13.28 6.85
C GLU A 139 -8.35 -12.63 7.10
N SER A 140 -8.55 -11.49 6.44
CA SER A 140 -9.89 -10.92 6.30
C SER A 140 -10.67 -11.61 5.18
N ILE A 141 -11.89 -12.01 5.50
CA ILE A 141 -12.77 -12.73 4.58
C ILE A 141 -13.75 -11.75 3.94
N PHE A 142 -13.80 -11.76 2.62
CA PHE A 142 -14.71 -10.93 1.84
C PHE A 142 -15.60 -11.77 0.94
N VAL A 143 -16.84 -11.32 0.74
CA VAL A 143 -17.79 -11.93 -0.19
C VAL A 143 -18.33 -10.91 -1.18
N ASN A 144 -18.59 -11.39 -2.39
CA ASN A 144 -19.24 -10.63 -3.45
C ASN A 144 -20.39 -11.47 -4.03
N PRO A 145 -21.63 -11.23 -3.59
CA PRO A 145 -22.76 -12.03 -4.04
C PRO A 145 -23.15 -11.77 -5.51
N LEU A 146 -22.72 -10.66 -6.13
CA LEU A 146 -23.09 -10.35 -7.52
C LEU A 146 -22.30 -11.18 -8.54
N ILE A 147 -21.01 -11.36 -8.29
CA ILE A 147 -20.15 -12.22 -9.12
C ILE A 147 -19.99 -13.61 -8.51
N GLU A 148 -20.76 -13.87 -7.44
CA GLU A 148 -20.75 -15.11 -6.67
C GLU A 148 -19.32 -15.51 -6.28
N ARG A 149 -18.52 -14.61 -5.68
CA ARG A 149 -17.14 -14.88 -5.25
C ARG A 149 -16.94 -14.67 -3.76
N TRP A 150 -15.93 -15.33 -3.22
CA TRP A 150 -15.35 -14.96 -1.92
C TRP A 150 -13.84 -14.99 -1.99
N ALA A 151 -13.21 -14.25 -1.09
CA ALA A 151 -11.79 -13.98 -1.08
C ALA A 151 -11.23 -13.88 0.33
N THR A 152 -9.94 -14.16 0.44
CA THR A 152 -9.11 -13.85 1.61
C THR A 152 -8.22 -12.66 1.29
N VAL A 153 -7.96 -11.84 2.29
CA VAL A 153 -7.00 -10.74 2.23
C VAL A 153 -6.12 -10.85 3.47
N GLY A 154 -4.88 -11.30 3.26
CA GLY A 154 -3.84 -11.30 4.28
C GLY A 154 -3.16 -9.94 4.40
N VAL A 155 -2.40 -9.79 5.49
CA VAL A 155 -1.66 -8.55 5.77
C VAL A 155 -0.29 -8.78 6.34
N VAL A 156 0.61 -7.87 6.02
CA VAL A 156 1.90 -7.74 6.70
C VAL A 156 1.93 -6.35 7.32
N ASN A 157 2.14 -6.26 8.64
CA ASN A 157 2.18 -4.99 9.37
C ASN A 157 0.96 -4.06 9.11
N ASN A 158 -0.23 -4.65 8.92
CA ASN A 158 -1.50 -3.96 8.61
C ASN A 158 -1.66 -3.45 7.17
N PHE A 159 -0.73 -3.79 6.28
CA PHE A 159 -0.78 -3.47 4.86
C PHE A 159 -1.17 -4.69 4.03
N VAL A 160 -1.98 -4.45 3.01
CA VAL A 160 -2.50 -5.45 2.09
C VAL A 160 -1.64 -5.49 0.85
N ASN A 161 -1.19 -6.68 0.46
CA ASN A 161 -0.52 -6.90 -0.81
C ASN A 161 -1.41 -7.76 -1.74
N PHE A 162 -2.09 -7.11 -2.69
CA PHE A 162 -2.93 -7.79 -3.68
C PHE A 162 -2.16 -8.67 -4.68
N SER A 163 -0.83 -8.52 -4.74
CA SER A 163 0.03 -9.38 -5.55
C SER A 163 0.36 -10.71 -4.84
N ASN A 164 0.02 -10.86 -3.56
CA ASN A 164 0.28 -12.07 -2.77
C ASN A 164 -0.83 -13.14 -2.95
N HIS A 165 -1.14 -13.50 -4.20
CA HIS A 165 -2.23 -14.45 -4.51
C HIS A 165 -1.76 -15.88 -4.82
N GLY A 166 -0.48 -16.06 -5.17
CA GLY A 166 0.08 -17.33 -5.62
C GLY A 166 0.42 -18.32 -4.49
N GLN A 167 1.47 -19.11 -4.71
CA GLN A 167 1.93 -20.11 -3.74
C GLN A 167 2.34 -19.47 -2.40
N GLY A 168 1.70 -19.88 -1.31
CA GLY A 168 1.96 -19.34 0.03
C GLY A 168 1.50 -17.90 0.22
N GLY A 169 0.62 -17.41 -0.65
CA GLY A 169 0.02 -16.08 -0.54
C GLY A 169 -1.43 -16.12 -0.08
N ASP A 170 -1.81 -15.12 0.72
CA ASP A 170 -3.05 -15.14 1.50
C ASP A 170 -4.09 -14.14 0.99
N THR A 171 -3.73 -13.36 -0.04
CA THR A 171 -4.60 -12.34 -0.65
C THR A 171 -5.08 -12.78 -2.03
N ARG A 172 -6.23 -13.46 -2.10
CA ARG A 172 -6.75 -14.00 -3.37
C ARG A 172 -8.25 -14.26 -3.37
N VAL A 173 -8.80 -14.36 -4.58
CA VAL A 173 -10.11 -15.00 -4.79
C VAL A 173 -9.95 -16.49 -4.53
N VAL A 174 -10.68 -17.00 -3.53
CA VAL A 174 -10.56 -18.39 -3.09
C VAL A 174 -11.61 -19.28 -3.74
N GLY A 175 -12.78 -18.75 -4.12
CA GLY A 175 -13.80 -19.56 -4.74
C GLY A 175 -15.05 -18.81 -5.15
N ILE A 176 -16.06 -19.58 -5.57
CA ILE A 176 -17.41 -19.05 -5.78
C ILE A 176 -18.24 -19.18 -4.51
N TYR A 177 -19.01 -18.13 -4.21
CA TYR A 177 -19.88 -18.01 -3.03
C TYR A 177 -21.12 -18.90 -3.16
N ILE A 178 -21.60 -19.13 -4.38
CA ILE A 178 -22.68 -20.04 -4.76
C ILE A 178 -22.23 -20.72 -6.05
N ASP A 179 -22.44 -22.02 -6.21
CA ASP A 179 -22.15 -22.71 -7.47
C ASP A 179 -23.30 -22.50 -8.48
N PRO A 180 -23.13 -21.68 -9.53
CA PRO A 180 -24.19 -21.45 -10.50
C PRO A 180 -24.49 -22.69 -11.36
N THR A 181 -23.59 -23.68 -11.41
CA THR A 181 -23.84 -24.95 -12.11
C THR A 181 -24.69 -25.93 -11.29
N LEU A 182 -24.81 -25.69 -9.98
CA LEU A 182 -25.61 -26.50 -9.04
C LEU A 182 -26.85 -25.78 -8.53
N LYS A 183 -26.98 -24.47 -8.76
CA LYS A 183 -28.14 -23.65 -8.36
C LYS A 183 -29.48 -24.26 -8.75
N ASP A 184 -29.53 -24.92 -9.91
CA ASP A 184 -30.72 -25.60 -10.46
C ASP A 184 -30.56 -27.13 -10.57
N ARG A 185 -29.47 -27.70 -10.03
CA ARG A 185 -29.14 -29.15 -10.09
C ARG A 185 -28.55 -29.66 -8.77
N PRO A 186 -29.33 -29.64 -7.67
CA PRO A 186 -28.86 -30.01 -6.33
C PRO A 186 -28.36 -31.47 -6.23
N GLU A 187 -28.76 -32.35 -7.15
CA GLU A 187 -28.27 -33.73 -7.25
C GLU A 187 -26.79 -33.83 -7.64
N ASN A 188 -26.21 -32.76 -8.20
CA ASN A 188 -24.80 -32.71 -8.58
C ASN A 188 -23.90 -32.11 -7.48
N ILE A 189 -24.47 -31.77 -6.31
CA ILE A 189 -23.70 -31.43 -5.10
C ILE A 189 -22.79 -32.62 -4.75
N GLY A 190 -21.49 -32.38 -4.64
CA GLY A 190 -20.46 -33.41 -4.48
C GLY A 190 -19.89 -33.99 -5.79
N GLY A 191 -20.29 -33.47 -6.95
CA GLY A 191 -19.79 -33.87 -8.28
C GLY A 191 -18.44 -33.26 -8.67
N PRO A 192 -17.78 -33.73 -9.74
CA PRO A 192 -16.47 -33.21 -10.18
C PRO A 192 -16.47 -31.75 -10.65
N PHE A 193 -17.65 -31.17 -10.88
CA PHE A 193 -17.83 -29.76 -11.26
C PHE A 193 -18.34 -28.89 -10.11
N ASP A 194 -18.65 -29.50 -8.96
CA ASP A 194 -19.01 -28.78 -7.75
C ASP A 194 -17.81 -27.96 -7.28
N SER A 195 -17.96 -26.65 -7.29
CA SER A 195 -17.00 -25.70 -6.76
C SER A 195 -16.70 -25.88 -5.28
N GLN A 196 -17.63 -26.43 -4.50
CA GLN A 196 -17.37 -26.85 -3.13
C GLN A 196 -16.44 -28.08 -3.09
N ARG A 197 -16.48 -28.95 -4.11
CA ARG A 197 -15.53 -30.05 -4.29
C ARG A 197 -14.19 -29.59 -4.86
N ARG A 198 -14.16 -28.52 -5.67
CA ARG A 198 -12.89 -27.84 -6.05
C ARG A 198 -12.24 -27.19 -4.84
N PHE A 199 -13.01 -26.48 -4.02
CA PHE A 199 -12.56 -25.98 -2.72
C PHE A 199 -12.06 -27.11 -1.81
N GLN A 200 -12.77 -28.23 -1.71
CA GLN A 200 -12.30 -29.41 -1.00
C GLN A 200 -11.06 -30.06 -1.64
N ASN A 201 -10.89 -29.98 -2.96
CA ASN A 201 -9.71 -30.47 -3.64
C ASN A 201 -8.51 -29.55 -3.40
N ASP A 202 -8.72 -28.23 -3.36
CA ASP A 202 -7.72 -27.23 -2.96
C ASP A 202 -7.31 -27.43 -1.50
N LEU A 203 -8.26 -27.74 -0.60
CA LEU A 203 -7.98 -28.22 0.76
C LEU A 203 -7.14 -29.51 0.79
N ARG A 204 -7.41 -30.46 -0.11
CA ARG A 204 -6.77 -31.78 -0.15
C ARG A 204 -5.36 -31.76 -0.76
N ILE A 205 -5.07 -30.83 -1.66
CA ILE A 205 -3.75 -30.65 -2.26
C ILE A 205 -2.90 -29.61 -1.52
N ASP A 206 -3.30 -29.24 -0.29
CA ASP A 206 -2.60 -28.28 0.55
C ASP A 206 -2.55 -26.85 -0.04
N ASN A 207 -3.49 -26.52 -0.95
CA ASN A 207 -3.65 -25.16 -1.47
C ASN A 207 -4.39 -24.24 -0.47
N LEU A 208 -5.14 -24.79 0.49
CA LEU A 208 -5.77 -24.09 1.63
C LEU A 208 -5.76 -25.04 2.83
N ARG A 209 -4.96 -24.82 3.88
CA ARG A 209 -4.98 -25.77 5.03
C ARG A 209 -6.04 -25.37 6.06
N LEU A 210 -6.81 -26.36 6.49
CA LEU A 210 -7.65 -26.25 7.68
C LEU A 210 -6.94 -26.99 8.82
N LEU A 211 -6.45 -26.28 9.84
CA LEU A 211 -6.01 -26.92 11.08
C LEU A 211 -7.19 -26.99 12.06
N SER A 212 -7.49 -28.19 12.52
CA SER A 212 -8.56 -28.48 13.48
C SER A 212 -8.46 -27.61 14.74
N ALA A 213 -9.60 -27.16 15.24
CA ALA A 213 -9.71 -26.57 16.57
C ALA A 213 -9.20 -27.53 17.66
N ALA A 214 -8.39 -27.01 18.59
CA ALA A 214 -8.09 -27.64 19.88
C ALA A 214 -9.24 -27.43 20.88
#